data_AF-A0A2N6IJL6-F1
#
_entry.id   AF-A0A2N6IJL6-F1
#
_cell.length_a   1.000
_cell.length_b   1.000
_cell.length_c   1.000
_cell.angle_alpha   90.00
_cell.angle_beta   90.00
_cell.angle_gamma   90.00
#
_symmetry.space_group_name_H-M   'P 1'
#
loop_
_entity.id
_entity.type
_entity.pdbx_description
1 polymer ?
#
loop_
_entity_poly.entity_id
_entity_poly.type
_entity_poly.pdbx_seq_one_letter_code
_entity_poly.pdbx_strand_id
1 'polypeptide(L)'
;MPSIEDVIYVAVRKVKPSLTETELTPATRFDQYNISSLEMAMIVFEINDYFDIEIEPYTLMTLACIDDAVQLIEGLLTPRVQVQGSHG
;
A
#
# COMPACT_ATOMS: atom_id res chain seq x y z
N MET A 1 -12.18 -6.71 -10.17
CA MET A 1 -10.92 -6.59 -9.41
C MET A 1 -11.25 -5.87 -8.12
N PRO A 2 -10.69 -6.28 -6.97
CA PRO A 2 -10.78 -5.49 -5.74
C PRO A 2 -10.13 -4.11 -5.96
N SER A 3 -10.55 -3.12 -5.19
CA SER A 3 -9.90 -1.81 -5.19
C SER A 3 -8.51 -1.89 -4.53
N ILE A 4 -7.66 -0.88 -4.73
CA ILE A 4 -6.36 -0.81 -4.06
C ILE A 4 -6.55 -0.76 -2.53
N GLU A 5 -7.55 0.00 -2.08
CA GLU A 5 -7.96 0.06 -0.69
C GLU A 5 -8.31 -1.32 -0.11
N ASP A 6 -9.12 -2.11 -0.83
CA ASP A 6 -9.48 -3.47 -0.40
C ASP A 6 -8.24 -4.36 -0.23
N VAL A 7 -7.27 -4.27 -1.15
CA VAL A 7 -6.04 -5.05 -1.09
C VAL A 7 -5.19 -4.66 0.10
N ILE A 8 -5.07 -3.36 0.39
CA ILE A 8 -4.37 -2.88 1.59
C ILE A 8 -5.07 -3.40 2.85
N TYR A 9 -6.40 -3.36 2.92
CA TYR A 9 -7.15 -3.87 4.07
C TYR A 9 -6.95 -5.37 4.28
N VAL A 10 -6.95 -6.15 3.21
CA VAL A 10 -6.67 -7.58 3.25
C VAL A 10 -5.24 -7.83 3.74
N ALA A 11 -4.26 -7.12 3.22
CA ALA A 11 -2.86 -7.24 3.63
C ALA A 11 -2.68 -6.92 5.13
N VAL A 12 -3.25 -5.80 5.60
CA VAL A 12 -3.24 -5.40 7.02
C VAL A 12 -3.87 -6.48 7.89
N ARG A 13 -5.04 -7.00 7.54
CA ARG A 13 -5.74 -8.03 8.34
C ARG A 13 -5.05 -9.39 8.30
N LYS A 14 -4.40 -9.74 7.18
CA LYS A 14 -3.61 -10.97 7.05
C LYS A 14 -2.40 -10.95 7.98
N VAL A 15 -1.71 -9.81 8.05
CA VAL A 15 -0.51 -9.65 8.87
C VAL A 15 -0.83 -9.35 10.33
N LYS A 16 -1.88 -8.58 10.59
CA LYS A 16 -2.36 -8.19 11.91
C LYS A 16 -3.79 -8.70 12.16
N PRO A 17 -3.99 -10.02 12.39
CA PRO A 17 -5.33 -10.60 12.56
C PRO A 17 -6.16 -9.97 13.68
N SER A 18 -5.51 -9.33 14.67
CA SER A 18 -6.19 -8.57 15.72
C SER A 18 -6.99 -7.36 15.20
N LEU A 19 -6.82 -6.97 13.93
CA LEU A 19 -7.56 -5.90 13.27
C LEU A 19 -8.69 -6.40 12.36
N THR A 20 -9.02 -7.70 12.41
CA THR A 20 -10.06 -8.29 11.55
C THR A 20 -11.43 -7.63 11.74
N GLU A 21 -11.81 -7.37 12.98
CA GLU A 21 -13.08 -6.70 13.33
C GLU A 21 -12.95 -5.17 13.41
N THR A 22 -11.74 -4.63 13.20
CA THR A 22 -11.51 -3.20 13.20
C THR A 22 -11.97 -2.59 11.88
N GLU A 23 -12.76 -1.52 11.98
CA GLU A 23 -13.10 -0.68 10.84
C GLU A 23 -11.86 0.10 10.40
N LEU A 24 -11.36 -0.25 9.21
CA LEU A 24 -10.30 0.49 8.53
C LEU A 24 -10.97 1.43 7.53
N THR A 25 -10.44 2.64 7.43
CA THR A 25 -10.91 3.69 6.52
C THR A 25 -9.72 4.29 5.78
N PRO A 26 -9.91 5.03 4.67
CA PRO A 26 -8.81 5.71 4.00
C PRO A 26 -8.03 6.66 4.93
N ALA A 27 -8.71 7.29 5.89
CA ALA A 27 -8.09 8.18 6.88
C ALA A 27 -7.32 7.46 8.00
N THR A 28 -7.38 6.13 8.05
CA THR A 28 -6.71 5.34 9.08
C THR A 28 -5.19 5.45 8.97
N ARG A 29 -4.54 5.75 10.09
CA ARG A 29 -3.08 5.80 10.18
C ARG A 29 -2.50 4.41 10.45
N PHE A 30 -1.36 4.10 9.83
CA PHE A 30 -0.66 2.84 10.07
C PHE A 30 -0.04 2.73 11.46
N ASP A 31 0.35 3.86 12.07
CA ASP A 31 0.97 3.92 13.40
C ASP A 31 -0.04 3.75 14.55
N GLN A 32 -1.34 3.89 14.29
CA GLN A 32 -2.38 3.90 15.32
C GLN A 32 -2.62 2.53 15.97
N TYR A 33 -2.25 1.43 15.31
CA TYR A 33 -2.62 0.08 15.74
C TYR A 33 -1.45 -0.79 16.24
N ASN A 34 -0.36 -0.15 16.70
CA ASN A 34 0.85 -0.85 17.14
C ASN A 34 1.35 -1.87 16.10
N ILE A 35 1.28 -1.49 14.82
CA ILE A 35 1.88 -2.27 13.74
C ILE A 35 3.39 -2.14 13.90
N SER A 36 4.05 -3.24 14.23
CA SER A 36 5.50 -3.29 14.34
C SER A 36 6.16 -3.09 12.98
N SER A 37 7.45 -2.72 12.96
CA SER A 37 8.22 -2.58 11.72
C SER A 37 8.27 -3.88 10.90
N LEU A 38 8.28 -5.04 11.57
CA LEU A 38 8.22 -6.35 10.90
C LEU A 38 6.85 -6.60 10.27
N GLU A 39 5.76 -6.32 10.99
CA GLU A 39 4.41 -6.41 10.44
C GLU A 39 4.24 -5.44 9.27
N MET A 40 4.77 -4.22 9.35
CA MET A 40 4.76 -3.27 8.24
C MET A 40 5.48 -3.80 7.01
N ALA A 41 6.67 -4.38 7.17
CA ALA A 41 7.40 -4.98 6.06
C ALA A 41 6.61 -6.13 5.41
N MET A 42 5.93 -6.96 6.20
CA MET A 42 5.06 -8.01 5.66
C MET A 42 3.85 -7.45 4.91
N ILE A 43 3.21 -6.37 5.41
CA ILE A 43 2.11 -5.70 4.70
C ILE A 43 2.58 -5.20 3.33
N VAL A 44 3.77 -4.60 3.28
CA VAL A 44 4.38 -4.12 2.03
C VAL A 44 4.66 -5.26 1.06
N PHE A 45 5.17 -6.39 1.56
CA PHE A 45 5.39 -7.57 0.71
C PHE A 45 4.11 -8.12 0.10
N GLU A 46 3.01 -8.18 0.87
CA GLU A 46 1.71 -8.62 0.38
C GLU A 46 1.16 -7.69 -0.71
N ILE A 47 1.35 -6.38 -0.56
CA ILE A 47 0.93 -5.37 -1.55
C ILE A 47 1.78 -5.48 -2.83
N ASN A 48 3.11 -5.59 -2.69
CA ASN A 48 4.04 -5.75 -3.81
C ASN A 48 3.71 -7.00 -4.62
N ASP A 49 3.51 -8.14 -3.95
CA ASP A 49 3.16 -9.42 -4.60
C ASP A 49 1.81 -9.35 -5.33
N TYR A 50 0.81 -8.66 -4.75
CA TYR A 50 -0.51 -8.54 -5.38
C TYR A 50 -0.50 -7.69 -6.65
N PHE A 51 0.20 -6.55 -6.63
CA PHE A 51 0.19 -5.56 -7.71
C PHE A 51 1.36 -5.70 -8.69
N ASP A 52 2.31 -6.60 -8.44
CA ASP A 52 3.57 -6.72 -9.19
C ASP A 52 4.33 -5.38 -9.23
N ILE A 53 4.48 -4.75 -8.06
CA ILE A 53 5.18 -3.48 -7.87
C ILE A 53 6.29 -3.60 -6.82
N GLU A 54 7.16 -2.60 -6.77
CA GLU A 54 8.26 -2.54 -5.81
C GLU A 54 8.11 -1.29 -4.92
N ILE A 55 7.56 -1.51 -3.73
CA ILE A 55 7.52 -0.51 -2.65
C ILE A 55 8.47 -0.97 -1.55
N GLU A 56 9.28 -0.03 -1.07
CA GLU A 56 10.16 -0.24 0.06
C GLU A 56 9.38 -0.16 1.39
N PRO A 57 9.63 -1.04 2.38
CA PRO A 57 8.86 -1.08 3.62
C PRO A 57 8.76 0.23 4.40
N TYR A 58 9.83 1.03 4.36
CA TYR A 58 9.86 2.33 5.03
C TYR A 58 8.95 3.37 4.37
N THR A 59 8.56 3.17 3.11
CA THR A 59 7.67 4.09 2.39
C THR A 59 6.32 4.16 3.07
N LEU A 60 5.68 3.03 3.39
CA LEU A 60 4.38 3.07 4.09
C LEU A 60 4.48 3.66 5.51
N MET A 61 5.64 3.54 6.16
CA MET A 61 5.86 4.14 7.48
C MET A 61 5.93 5.67 7.46
N THR A 62 6.23 6.28 6.31
CA THR A 62 6.27 7.75 6.17
C THR A 62 4.94 8.35 5.72
N LEU A 63 3.99 7.51 5.31
CA LEU A 63 2.66 7.95 4.89
C LEU A 63 1.79 8.25 6.10
N ALA A 64 0.90 9.25 5.97
CA ALA A 64 0.05 9.66 7.08
C ALA A 64 -1.12 8.69 7.27
N CYS A 65 -1.65 8.14 6.17
CA CYS A 65 -2.83 7.28 6.19
C CYS A 65 -2.87 6.26 5.05
N ILE A 66 -3.88 5.40 5.05
CA ILE A 66 -4.11 4.42 3.98
C ILE A 66 -4.40 5.11 2.63
N ASP A 67 -5.09 6.25 2.62
CA ASP A 67 -5.37 6.99 1.38
C ASP A 67 -4.08 7.41 0.66
N ASP A 68 -3.05 7.84 1.40
CA ASP A 68 -1.75 8.16 0.82
C ASP A 68 -1.10 6.93 0.16
N ALA A 69 -1.29 5.74 0.75
CA ALA A 69 -0.79 4.49 0.19
C ALA A 69 -1.54 4.11 -1.09
N VAL A 70 -2.86 4.35 -1.13
CA VAL A 70 -3.67 4.18 -2.34
C VAL A 70 -3.13 5.07 -3.46
N GLN A 71 -2.96 6.37 -3.20
CA GLN A 71 -2.45 7.33 -4.20
C GLN A 71 -1.05 6.96 -4.70
N LEU A 72 -0.16 6.50 -3.81
CA LEU A 72 1.17 6.02 -4.19
C LEU A 72 1.07 4.84 -5.17
N ILE A 73 0.25 3.83 -4.84
CA ILE A 73 0.08 2.63 -5.67
C ILE A 73 -0.58 2.97 -7.00
N GLU A 74 -1.60 3.84 -7.01
CA GLU A 74 -2.22 4.33 -8.25
C GLU A 74 -1.20 4.99 -9.18
N GLY A 75 -0.29 5.80 -8.62
CA GLY A 75 0.80 6.44 -9.36
C GLY A 75 1.81 5.45 -9.95
N LEU A 76 2.03 4.30 -9.30
CA LEU A 76 2.91 3.23 -9.79
C LEU A 76 2.25 2.38 -10.87
N LEU A 77 0.94 2.14 -10.74
CA LEU A 77 0.16 1.36 -11.71
C LEU A 77 -0.18 2.14 -12.97
N THR A 78 -0.13 3.48 -12.92
CA THR A 78 -0.36 4.32 -14.09
C THR A 78 0.84 4.21 -15.05
N PRO A 79 0.65 3.75 -16.30
CA PRO A 79 1.75 3.67 -17.26
C PRO A 79 2.35 5.06 -17.47
N ARG A 80 3.65 5.20 -17.20
CA ARG A 80 4.38 6.39 -17.66
C ARG A 80 4.32 6.38 -19.19
N VAL A 81 3.55 7.29 -19.78
CA VAL A 81 3.66 7.60 -21.20
C VAL A 81 5.08 8.06 -21.44
N GLN A 82 5.94 7.15 -21.89
CA GLN A 82 7.26 7.51 -22.38
C GLN A 82 7.04 8.37 -23.62
N VAL A 83 7.26 9.67 -23.49
CA VAL A 83 7.41 10.56 -24.65
C VAL A 83 8.70 10.10 -25.34
N GLN A 84 8.56 9.21 -26.32
CA GLN A 84 9.63 8.84 -27.23
C GLN A 84 10.00 10.12 -28.00
N GLY A 85 11.09 10.75 -27.57
CA GLY A 85 11.68 11.89 -28.26
C GLY A 85 12.03 11.49 -29.68
N SER A 86 11.35 12.10 -30.62
CA SER A 86 11.69 12.10 -32.04
C SER A 86 13.07 12.73 -32.21
N HIS A 87 14.10 11.94 -32.47
CA HIS A 87 15.30 12.42 -33.13
C HIS A 87 15.21 12.03 -34.60
N GLY A 88 14.78 13.02 -35.41
CA GLY A 88 15.03 13.06 -36.84
C GLY A 88 16.42 13.60 -37.15
#